data_AF-A0A3S5BQD2-F1
#
_entry.id   AF-A0A3S5BQD2-F1
#
_cell.length_a   1.000
_cell.length_b   1.000
_cell.length_c   1.000
_cell.angle_alpha   90.00
_cell.angle_beta   90.00
_cell.angle_gamma   90.00
#
_symmetry.space_group_name_H-M   'P 1'
#
loop_
_entity.id
_entity.type
_entity.pdbx_description
1 polymer ?
#
loop_
_entity_poly.entity_id
_entity_poly.type
_entity_poly.pdbx_seq_one_letter_code
_entity_poly.pdbx_strand_id
1 'polypeptide(L)'
;MLSGLNWHSQIRKRARTIGMSRVKEFVRRISSHDLEQYPDWDLSRPLPRLPVPDLRVTLNRYLRLVAPNVTAKDFERTRLLVEEFGRVGGEGEKLQASLKALAEKKVNWVSLAMFCVNKLHGY
;
A
#
# COMPACT_ATOMS: atom_id res chain seq x y z
N MET A 1 2.51 -50.00 50.60
CA MET A 1 2.71 -48.63 51.13
C MET A 1 3.41 -47.77 50.07
N LEU A 2 2.78 -46.65 49.73
CA LEU A 2 3.33 -45.41 49.13
C LEU A 2 4.04 -45.45 47.76
N SER A 3 3.27 -45.32 46.67
CA SER A 3 3.74 -44.75 45.38
C SER A 3 2.84 -43.62 44.86
N GLY A 4 2.15 -42.91 45.76
CA GLY A 4 1.13 -41.90 45.42
C GLY A 4 1.60 -40.43 45.44
N LEU A 5 2.84 -40.13 45.86
CA LEU A 5 3.27 -38.75 46.14
C LEU A 5 4.06 -38.06 45.02
N ASN A 6 4.17 -38.66 43.82
CA ASN A 6 4.94 -38.07 42.71
C ASN A 6 4.07 -37.48 41.58
N TRP A 7 2.76 -37.71 41.61
CA TRP A 7 1.85 -37.33 40.51
C TRP A 7 1.74 -35.80 40.33
N HIS A 8 1.56 -35.05 41.42
CA HIS A 8 1.50 -33.58 41.37
C HIS A 8 2.85 -32.93 40.98
N SER A 9 3.97 -33.55 41.35
CA SER A 9 5.32 -33.09 40.99
C SER A 9 5.57 -33.26 39.49
N GLN A 10 5.18 -34.42 38.94
CA GLN A 10 5.32 -34.74 37.52
C GLN A 10 4.40 -33.87 36.65
N ILE A 11 3.18 -33.57 37.10
CA ILE A 11 2.25 -32.68 36.38
C ILE A 11 2.75 -31.24 36.39
N ARG A 12 3.22 -30.70 37.53
CA ARG A 12 3.76 -29.33 37.58
C ARG A 12 5.05 -29.17 36.77
N LYS A 13 5.88 -30.22 36.68
CA LYS A 13 7.07 -30.23 35.80
C LYS A 13 6.65 -30.30 34.33
N ARG A 14 5.76 -31.23 33.95
CA ARG A 14 5.22 -31.34 32.59
C ARG A 14 4.49 -30.08 32.13
N ALA A 15 3.67 -29.45 32.97
CA ALA A 15 2.95 -28.22 32.65
C ALA A 15 3.91 -27.03 32.43
N ARG A 16 5.00 -26.93 33.21
CA ARG A 16 6.07 -25.93 33.01
C ARG A 16 6.84 -26.15 31.72
N THR A 17 7.10 -27.40 31.33
CA THR A 17 7.85 -27.70 30.10
C THR A 17 6.99 -27.59 28.85
N ILE A 18 5.76 -28.10 28.88
CA ILE A 18 4.88 -28.16 27.69
C ILE A 18 4.32 -26.78 27.33
N GLY A 19 3.90 -25.98 28.32
CA GLY A 19 3.37 -24.64 28.07
C GLY A 19 4.43 -23.63 27.62
N MET A 20 5.61 -23.69 28.24
CA MET A 20 6.69 -22.74 27.98
C MET A 20 7.48 -23.08 26.72
N SER A 21 7.61 -24.36 26.34
CA SER A 21 8.23 -24.75 25.06
C SER A 21 7.37 -24.37 23.85
N ARG A 22 6.03 -24.51 23.94
CA ARG A 22 5.13 -24.14 22.83
C ARG A 22 5.05 -22.64 22.62
N VAL A 23 5.04 -21.86 23.71
CA VAL A 23 5.11 -20.39 23.66
C VAL A 23 6.49 -19.92 23.21
N LYS A 24 7.59 -20.52 23.70
CA LYS A 24 8.94 -20.19 23.22
C LYS A 24 9.12 -20.52 21.75
N GLU A 25 8.59 -21.64 21.28
CA GLU A 25 8.65 -22.01 19.86
C GLU A 25 7.76 -21.10 19.01
N PHE A 26 6.58 -20.71 19.52
CA PHE A 26 5.73 -19.72 18.89
C PHE A 26 6.44 -18.36 18.77
N VAL A 27 6.96 -17.83 19.87
CA VAL A 27 7.71 -16.57 19.89
C VAL A 27 8.94 -16.66 19.01
N ARG A 28 9.73 -17.75 19.06
CA ARG A 28 10.89 -17.98 18.17
C ARG A 28 10.48 -17.93 16.70
N ARG A 29 9.35 -18.55 16.34
CA ARG A 29 8.82 -18.56 14.97
C ARG A 29 8.29 -17.20 14.52
N ILE A 30 7.64 -16.44 15.41
CA ILE A 30 7.18 -15.07 15.15
C ILE A 30 8.40 -14.14 15.02
N SER A 31 9.33 -14.18 15.97
CA SER A 31 10.59 -13.42 15.95
C SER A 31 11.49 -13.80 14.78
N SER A 32 11.41 -15.03 14.24
CA SER A 32 12.12 -15.41 13.02
C SER A 32 11.40 -15.00 11.73
N HIS A 33 10.09 -14.73 11.77
CA HIS A 33 9.33 -14.20 10.63
C HIS A 33 9.43 -12.68 10.51
N ASP A 34 9.72 -11.97 11.59
CA ASP A 34 9.86 -10.50 11.65
C ASP A 34 11.25 -9.98 11.27
N LEU A 35 12.13 -10.82 10.74
CA LEU A 35 13.17 -10.29 9.85
C LEU A 35 12.49 -10.04 8.52
N GLU A 36 11.79 -8.89 8.43
CA GLU A 36 11.35 -8.32 7.17
C GLU A 36 12.52 -8.45 6.19
N GLN A 37 12.36 -9.34 5.22
CA GLN A 37 13.39 -9.61 4.24
C GLN A 37 13.36 -8.43 3.28
N TYR A 38 13.96 -7.33 3.71
CA TYR A 38 14.08 -6.14 2.90
C TYR A 38 14.85 -6.54 1.64
N PRO A 39 14.39 -6.10 0.46
CA PRO A 39 15.17 -6.29 -0.75
C PRO A 39 16.55 -5.69 -0.51
N ASP A 40 17.59 -6.38 -0.96
CA ASP A 40 18.95 -5.85 -0.89
C ASP A 40 19.02 -4.62 -1.82
N TRP A 41 18.92 -3.43 -1.22
CA TRP A 41 18.85 -2.19 -1.94
C TRP A 41 20.24 -1.85 -2.48
N ASP A 42 20.46 -2.12 -3.77
CA ASP A 42 21.65 -1.64 -4.46
C ASP A 42 21.57 -0.12 -4.65
N LEU A 43 22.04 0.62 -3.66
CA LEU A 43 22.06 2.09 -3.66
C LEU A 43 22.99 2.67 -4.75
N SER A 44 23.81 1.85 -5.40
CA SER A 44 24.61 2.26 -6.55
C SER A 44 23.80 2.34 -7.85
N ARG A 45 22.63 1.67 -7.90
CA ARG A 45 21.72 1.71 -9.05
C ARG A 45 20.73 2.86 -8.94
N PRO A 46 20.37 3.49 -10.07
CA PRO A 46 19.32 4.49 -10.08
C PRO A 46 17.97 3.86 -9.73
N LEU A 47 17.18 4.56 -8.92
CA LEU A 47 15.81 4.16 -8.59
C LEU A 47 14.96 4.00 -9.87
N PRO A 48 14.03 3.04 -9.90
CA PRO A 48 13.11 2.89 -11.01
C PRO A 48 12.29 4.17 -11.22
N ARG A 49 12.01 4.50 -12.48
CA ARG A 49 11.17 5.66 -12.82
C ARG A 49 9.73 5.40 -12.39
N LEU A 50 9.04 6.45 -11.94
CA LEU A 50 7.65 6.34 -11.53
C LEU A 50 6.75 6.09 -12.75
N PRO A 51 5.97 4.99 -12.78
CA PRO A 51 5.07 4.74 -13.90
C PRO A 51 3.89 5.73 -13.87
N VAL A 52 3.42 6.12 -15.05
CA VAL A 52 2.13 6.82 -15.18
C VAL A 52 1.03 5.76 -15.19
N PRO A 53 0.14 5.72 -14.19
CA PRO A 53 -0.93 4.73 -14.12
C PRO A 53 -1.94 4.90 -15.26
N ASP A 54 -2.63 3.82 -15.63
CA ASP A 54 -3.67 3.86 -16.65
C ASP A 54 -4.82 4.81 -16.26
N LEU A 55 -5.29 5.60 -17.22
CA LEU A 55 -6.30 6.64 -17.00
C LEU A 55 -7.64 6.04 -16.52
N ARG A 56 -8.08 4.92 -17.10
CA ARG A 56 -9.35 4.30 -16.69
C ARG A 56 -9.26 3.76 -15.28
N VAL A 57 -8.12 3.15 -14.95
CA VAL A 57 -7.86 2.63 -13.60
C VAL A 57 -7.89 3.75 -12.57
N THR A 58 -7.26 4.90 -12.85
CA THR A 58 -7.25 6.04 -11.93
C THR A 58 -8.62 6.68 -11.79
N LEU A 59 -9.36 6.91 -12.88
CA LEU A 59 -10.71 7.48 -12.84
C LEU A 59 -11.69 6.59 -12.06
N ASN A 60 -11.64 5.27 -12.28
CA ASN A 60 -12.45 4.31 -11.52
C ASN A 60 -12.10 4.31 -10.03
N ARG A 61 -10.81 4.41 -9.70
CA ARG A 61 -10.36 4.51 -8.31
C ARG A 61 -10.81 5.82 -7.66
N TYR A 62 -10.74 6.92 -8.39
CA TYR A 62 -11.22 8.23 -7.94
C TYR A 62 -12.70 8.18 -7.57
N LEU A 63 -13.56 7.65 -8.45
CA LEU A 63 -15.00 7.54 -8.15
C LEU A 63 -15.28 6.71 -6.90
N ARG A 64 -14.58 5.58 -6.72
CA ARG A 64 -14.71 4.76 -5.49
C ARG A 64 -14.34 5.52 -4.22
N LEU A 65 -13.33 6.40 -4.29
CA LEU A 65 -12.90 7.20 -3.15
C LEU A 65 -13.85 8.37 -2.89
N VAL A 66 -14.45 8.96 -3.93
CA VAL A 66 -15.38 10.08 -3.77
C VAL A 66 -16.75 9.62 -3.27
N ALA A 67 -17.23 8.44 -3.71
CA ALA A 67 -18.57 7.93 -3.39
C ALA A 67 -18.98 8.02 -1.90
N PRO A 68 -18.17 7.61 -0.91
CA PRO A 68 -18.56 7.71 0.50
C PRO A 68 -18.50 9.13 1.09
N ASN A 69 -17.89 10.09 0.39
CA ASN A 69 -17.63 11.44 0.90
C ASN A 69 -18.66 12.49 0.46
N VAL A 70 -19.56 12.14 -0.46
CA VAL A 70 -20.50 13.09 -1.08
C VAL A 70 -21.93 12.55 -1.10
N THR A 71 -22.90 13.43 -1.37
CA THR A 71 -24.29 13.00 -1.54
C THR A 71 -24.47 12.20 -2.83
N ALA A 72 -25.53 11.38 -2.93
CA ALA A 72 -25.82 10.61 -4.15
C ALA A 72 -25.99 11.50 -5.39
N LYS A 73 -26.60 12.68 -5.22
CA LYS A 73 -26.79 13.66 -6.30
C LYS A 73 -25.46 14.22 -6.81
N ASP A 74 -24.57 14.59 -5.89
CA ASP A 74 -23.26 15.14 -6.25
C ASP A 74 -22.37 14.05 -6.86
N PHE A 75 -22.43 12.83 -6.32
CA PHE A 75 -21.73 11.68 -6.88
C PHE A 75 -22.12 11.43 -8.34
N GLU A 76 -23.42 11.43 -8.65
CA GLU A 76 -23.90 11.20 -10.02
C GLU A 76 -23.39 12.29 -10.97
N ARG A 77 -23.41 13.56 -10.54
CA ARG A 77 -22.82 14.66 -11.30
C ARG A 77 -21.31 14.42 -11.56
N THR A 78 -20.56 14.03 -10.53
CA THR A 78 -19.13 13.74 -10.66
C THR A 78 -18.88 12.56 -11.59
N ARG A 79 -19.70 11.51 -11.51
CA ARG A 79 -19.61 10.34 -12.38
C ARG A 79 -19.73 10.73 -13.86
N LEU A 80 -20.75 11.51 -14.22
CA LEU A 80 -20.95 11.96 -15.60
C LEU A 80 -19.76 12.80 -16.12
N LEU A 81 -19.22 13.68 -15.28
CA LEU A 81 -18.03 14.47 -15.62
C LEU A 81 -16.80 13.59 -15.86
N VAL A 82 -16.61 12.57 -15.03
CA VAL A 82 -15.51 11.61 -15.16
C VAL A 82 -15.66 10.74 -16.41
N GLU A 83 -16.87 10.32 -16.74
CA GLU A 83 -17.17 9.56 -17.97
C GLU A 83 -16.89 10.40 -19.22
N GLU A 84 -17.31 11.67 -19.23
CA GLU A 84 -17.04 12.61 -20.33
C GLU A 84 -15.54 12.90 -20.48
N PHE A 85 -14.86 13.21 -19.37
CA PHE A 85 -13.42 13.46 -19.36
C PHE A 85 -12.63 12.26 -19.88
N GLY A 86 -13.06 11.06 -19.50
CA GLY A 86 -12.44 9.82 -19.90
C GLY A 86 -12.86 9.33 -21.28
N ARG A 87 -13.78 9.95 -22.01
CA ARG A 87 -14.25 9.44 -23.32
C ARG A 87 -13.07 9.21 -24.29
N VAL A 88 -13.21 8.22 -25.19
CA VAL A 88 -12.24 7.99 -26.27
C VAL A 88 -12.08 9.26 -27.11
N GLY A 89 -10.85 9.73 -27.29
CA GLY A 89 -10.54 11.00 -27.95
C GLY A 89 -10.89 12.25 -27.11
N GLY A 90 -11.33 12.07 -25.87
CA GLY A 90 -11.65 13.13 -24.92
C GLY A 90 -10.41 13.86 -24.39
N GLU A 91 -10.64 14.86 -23.55
CA GLU A 91 -9.55 15.67 -22.98
C GLU A 91 -8.63 14.85 -22.07
N GLY A 92 -9.18 13.91 -21.32
CA GLY A 92 -8.41 13.06 -20.42
C GLY A 92 -7.35 12.23 -21.14
N GLU A 93 -7.66 11.67 -22.31
CA GLU A 93 -6.68 10.90 -23.10
C GLU A 93 -5.58 11.78 -23.67
N LYS A 94 -5.91 13.00 -24.13
CA LYS A 94 -4.92 13.98 -24.62
C LYS A 94 -3.96 14.39 -23.49
N LEU A 95 -4.50 14.72 -22.32
CA LEU A 95 -3.70 15.07 -21.14
C LEU A 95 -2.85 13.89 -20.66
N GLN A 96 -3.40 12.68 -20.65
CA GLN A 96 -2.67 11.46 -20.30
C GLN A 96 -1.49 11.20 -21.26
N ALA A 97 -1.67 11.44 -22.56
CA ALA A 97 -0.59 11.32 -23.54
C ALA A 97 0.52 12.35 -23.28
N SER A 98 0.16 13.61 -23.01
CA SER A 98 1.13 14.64 -22.60
C SER A 98 1.87 14.27 -21.31
N LEU A 99 1.17 13.67 -20.33
CA LEU A 99 1.76 13.21 -19.08
C LEU A 99 2.75 12.06 -19.29
N LYS A 100 2.44 11.10 -20.16
CA LYS A 100 3.36 10.02 -20.54
C LYS A 100 4.62 10.56 -21.23
N ALA A 101 4.46 11.48 -22.19
CA ALA A 101 5.59 12.14 -22.84
C ALA A 101 6.46 12.95 -21.84
N LEU A 102 5.85 13.51 -20.80
CA LEU A 102 6.57 14.18 -19.72
C LEU A 102 7.35 13.19 -18.84
N ALA A 103 6.77 12.02 -18.57
CA ALA A 103 7.39 10.96 -17.78
C ALA A 103 8.61 10.32 -18.46
N GLU A 104 8.66 10.31 -19.79
CA GLU A 104 9.85 9.85 -20.53
C GLU A 104 11.04 10.81 -20.36
N LYS A 105 10.76 12.12 -20.27
CA LYS A 105 11.78 13.18 -20.20
C LYS A 105 12.34 13.43 -18.80
N LYS A 106 11.62 13.01 -17.75
CA LYS A 106 11.97 13.31 -16.35
C LYS A 106 12.25 12.04 -15.56
N VAL A 107 13.18 12.12 -14.60
CA VAL A 107 13.44 11.04 -13.64
C VAL A 107 12.22 10.81 -12.73
N ASN A 108 11.61 11.90 -12.27
CA ASN A 108 10.33 11.89 -11.55
C ASN A 108 9.43 12.99 -12.14
N TRP A 109 8.31 12.59 -12.74
CA TRP A 109 7.40 13.50 -13.40
C TRP A 109 6.48 14.27 -12.46
N VAL A 110 6.29 13.78 -11.22
CA VAL A 110 5.47 14.44 -10.19
C VAL A 110 6.23 15.59 -9.53
N SER A 111 7.56 15.47 -9.38
CA SER A 111 8.37 16.47 -8.69
C SER A 111 8.16 17.88 -9.24
N LEU A 112 8.20 18.08 -10.57
CA LEU A 112 7.98 19.41 -11.14
C LEU A 112 6.51 19.87 -11.02
N ALA A 113 5.55 18.95 -11.14
CA ALA A 113 4.13 19.31 -11.01
C ALA A 113 3.83 19.91 -9.63
N MET A 114 4.40 19.31 -8.56
CA MET A 114 4.28 19.83 -7.20
C MET A 114 4.96 21.19 -7.03
N PHE A 115 6.15 21.39 -7.62
CA PHE A 115 6.81 22.70 -7.59
C PHE A 115 6.05 23.77 -8.37
N CYS A 116 5.44 23.44 -9.51
CA CYS A 116 4.64 24.39 -10.30
C CYS A 116 3.32 24.76 -9.62
N VAL A 117 2.64 23.80 -8.97
CA VAL A 117 1.42 24.08 -8.18
C VAL A 117 1.73 24.99 -6.99
N ASN A 118 2.88 24.80 -6.35
CA ASN A 118 3.35 25.70 -5.28
C ASN A 118 3.78 27.07 -5.80
N LYS A 119 4.31 27.18 -7.03
CA LYS A 119 4.66 28.49 -7.61
C LYS A 119 3.44 29.34 -7.99
N LEU A 120 2.27 28.72 -8.15
CA LEU A 120 1.00 29.41 -8.41
C LEU A 120 0.29 29.86 -7.13
N HIS A 121 0.55 29.21 -6.00
CA HIS A 121 0.13 29.65 -4.67
C HIS A 121 1.32 30.32 -3.99
N GLY A 122 1.57 31.57 -4.35
CA GLY A 122 2.64 32.36 -3.76
C GLY A 122 2.61 32.35 -2.23
N TYR A 123 3.64 31.75 -1.65
CA TYR A 123 4.21 32.07 -0.35
C TYR A 123 5.68 32.36 -0.57
#